data_AF-A0A1F8VRP0-F1
#
_entry.id   AF-A0A1F8VRP0-F1
#
_cell.length_a   1.000
_cell.length_b   1.000
_cell.length_c   1.000
_cell.angle_alpha   90.00
_cell.angle_beta   90.00
_cell.angle_gamma   90.00
#
_symmetry.space_group_name_H-M   'P 1'
#
loop_
_entity.id
_entity.type
_entity.pdbx_description
1 polymer ?
#
loop_
_entity_poly.entity_id
_entity_poly.type
_entity_poly.pdbx_seq_one_letter_code
_entity_poly.pdbx_strand_id
1 'polypeptide(L)'
;MRALLRVCHWGVAGWLCVTTALAQPTPVTLVFAGDIVLDDDAGRMMERGGDPFAGFATFFKNADIRLGNLECVVATTGSAGDKNYTFRAHPRALPVLQRHFDAMALANNHSGDYGREAFAEMLGLMRQAKLDYFGGGHTLQEAHTPLILERKGLRIALLGYNEFMPRSFEADFDAPGSAWSEDEQVVADIRAARSVHKADLVIPVMHWGWENESVANVRQRQLARRMVDAGADAVIGGHPHVTQDMEHYRGKPIVYSVGNFVMKETDNANQRVGWVLRLRLDAAGVQAFDTRVARIDLQGIPTPDPSTASPCWQRGDAAVRQCRNPD
;
A
#
# COMPACT_ATOMS: atom_id res chain seq x y z
N MET A 1 -8.19 -29.93 -11.52
CA MET A 1 -9.23 -30.37 -12.49
C MET A 1 -9.75 -29.13 -13.20
N ARG A 2 -9.58 -29.01 -14.52
CA ARG A 2 -10.13 -27.90 -15.31
C ARG A 2 -11.62 -28.15 -15.52
N ALA A 3 -12.49 -27.22 -15.11
CA ALA A 3 -13.91 -27.29 -15.43
C ALA A 3 -14.10 -26.92 -16.91
N LEU A 4 -14.57 -27.87 -17.73
CA LEU A 4 -14.92 -27.66 -19.13
C LEU A 4 -16.44 -27.50 -19.22
N LEU A 5 -16.92 -26.34 -19.67
CA LEU A 5 -18.32 -26.19 -20.08
C LEU A 5 -18.47 -26.70 -21.52
N ARG A 6 -19.30 -27.73 -21.71
CA ARG A 6 -19.71 -28.20 -23.04
C ARG A 6 -21.04 -27.57 -23.40
N VAL A 7 -21.07 -26.79 -24.48
CA VAL A 7 -22.31 -26.33 -25.12
C VAL A 7 -22.48 -27.15 -26.39
N CYS A 8 -23.56 -27.93 -26.47
CA CYS A 8 -23.92 -28.69 -27.67
C CYS A 8 -25.12 -28.03 -28.34
N HIS A 9 -24.99 -27.66 -29.61
CA HIS A 9 -26.11 -27.19 -30.43
C HIS A 9 -26.63 -28.31 -31.34
N TRP A 10 -27.95 -28.36 -31.54
CA TRP A 10 -28.60 -29.29 -32.44
C TRP A 10 -28.54 -28.76 -33.87
N GLY A 11 -27.87 -29.49 -34.75
CA GLY A 11 -27.84 -29.25 -36.20
C GLY A 11 -27.79 -30.57 -36.95
N VAL A 12 -28.42 -30.61 -38.13
CA VAL A 12 -28.71 -31.81 -38.94
C VAL A 12 -27.45 -32.45 -39.59
N ALA A 13 -26.24 -32.06 -39.19
CA ALA A 13 -25.00 -32.61 -39.74
C ALA A 13 -23.87 -32.61 -38.70
N GLY A 14 -23.77 -33.70 -37.91
CA GLY A 14 -22.56 -34.04 -37.16
C GLY A 14 -22.28 -33.24 -35.88
N TRP A 15 -21.58 -33.89 -34.95
CA TRP A 15 -21.18 -33.31 -33.67
C TRP A 15 -20.00 -32.34 -33.86
N LEU A 16 -20.24 -31.03 -33.79
CA LEU A 16 -19.19 -30.04 -33.51
C LEU A 16 -19.20 -29.71 -32.01
N CYS A 17 -18.32 -30.35 -31.24
CA CYS A 17 -18.02 -29.92 -29.87
C CYS A 17 -17.01 -28.78 -29.93
N VAL A 18 -17.48 -27.54 -29.81
CA VAL A 18 -16.59 -26.40 -29.57
C VAL A 18 -16.24 -26.39 -28.08
N THR A 19 -15.04 -26.85 -27.75
CA THR A 19 -14.47 -26.63 -26.41
C THR A 19 -13.95 -25.21 -26.34
N THR A 20 -14.74 -24.30 -25.80
CA THR A 20 -14.20 -23.01 -25.34
C THR A 20 -13.38 -23.28 -24.08
N ALA A 21 -12.05 -23.29 -24.21
CA ALA A 21 -11.20 -23.16 -23.05
C ALA A 21 -11.51 -21.79 -22.44
N LEU A 22 -12.17 -21.75 -21.28
CA LEU A 22 -12.29 -20.52 -20.51
C LEU A 22 -10.87 -20.02 -20.25
N ALA A 23 -10.52 -18.89 -20.87
CA ALA A 23 -9.26 -18.22 -20.59
C ALA A 23 -9.18 -18.02 -19.08
N GLN A 24 -8.06 -18.40 -18.46
CA GLN A 24 -7.83 -18.08 -17.06
C GLN A 24 -7.90 -16.56 -16.93
N PRO A 25 -8.72 -16.00 -16.03
CA PRO A 25 -8.82 -14.56 -15.88
C PRO A 25 -7.44 -13.98 -15.60
N THR A 26 -7.07 -12.95 -16.36
CA THR A 26 -5.79 -12.26 -16.18
C THR A 26 -5.72 -11.68 -14.77
N PRO A 27 -4.66 -11.95 -13.98
CA PRO A 27 -4.52 -11.41 -12.63
C PRO A 27 -4.58 -9.88 -12.62
N VAL A 28 -5.07 -9.32 -11.51
CA VAL A 28 -4.94 -7.89 -11.18
C VAL A 28 -3.54 -7.66 -10.62
N THR A 29 -2.80 -6.69 -11.17
CA THR A 29 -1.52 -6.25 -10.62
C THR A 29 -1.71 -5.04 -9.71
N LEU A 30 -1.33 -5.19 -8.45
CA LEU A 30 -1.28 -4.10 -7.48
C LEU A 30 0.17 -3.81 -7.14
N VAL A 31 0.58 -2.54 -7.16
CA VAL A 31 1.89 -2.11 -6.69
C VAL A 31 1.75 -1.20 -5.47
N PHE A 32 2.66 -1.35 -4.51
CA PHE A 32 2.72 -0.53 -3.30
C PHE A 32 4.15 -0.01 -3.11
N ALA A 33 4.30 1.31 -3.10
CA ALA A 33 5.51 2.00 -2.70
C ALA A 33 5.48 2.29 -1.20
N GLY A 34 6.64 2.23 -0.54
CA GLY A 34 6.77 2.50 0.89
C GLY A 34 6.63 3.97 1.25
N ASP A 35 7.37 4.38 2.27
CA ASP A 35 7.19 5.70 2.91
C ASP A 35 7.60 6.82 1.94
N ILE A 36 6.65 7.75 1.68
CA ILE A 36 6.80 8.85 0.74
C ILE A 36 6.65 10.17 1.51
N VAL A 37 7.75 10.92 1.57
CA VAL A 37 7.82 12.29 2.07
C VAL A 37 8.18 13.22 0.91
N LEU A 38 7.30 14.18 0.63
CA LEU A 38 7.40 15.05 -0.56
C LEU A 38 7.70 16.52 -0.21
N ASP A 39 8.30 16.74 0.94
CA ASP A 39 8.84 18.03 1.33
C ASP A 39 10.31 18.18 0.88
N ASP A 40 10.99 19.16 1.45
CA ASP A 40 12.42 19.43 1.28
C ASP A 40 12.94 19.28 -0.19
N ASP A 41 13.85 18.34 -0.47
CA ASP A 41 14.47 18.20 -1.80
C ASP A 41 13.52 17.67 -2.87
N ALA A 42 12.65 16.71 -2.53
CA ALA A 42 11.61 16.23 -3.44
C ALA A 42 10.61 17.34 -3.76
N GLY A 43 10.22 18.14 -2.77
CA GLY A 43 9.36 19.31 -2.94
C GLY A 43 10.01 20.38 -3.84
N ARG A 44 11.29 20.69 -3.62
CA ARG A 44 12.06 21.62 -4.48
C ARG A 44 12.22 21.10 -5.91
N MET A 45 12.39 19.79 -6.08
CA MET A 45 12.45 19.17 -7.39
C MET A 45 11.13 19.39 -8.14
N MET A 46 9.98 19.16 -7.49
CA MET A 46 8.67 19.38 -8.09
C MET A 46 8.40 20.86 -8.40
N GLU A 47 8.83 21.77 -7.54
CA GLU A 47 8.75 23.21 -7.81
C GLU A 47 9.44 23.62 -9.11
N ARG A 48 10.54 22.95 -9.46
CA ARG A 48 11.28 23.16 -10.71
C ARG A 48 10.74 22.37 -11.90
N GLY A 49 9.59 21.70 -11.74
CA GLY A 49 8.96 20.87 -12.76
C GLY A 49 9.54 19.45 -12.88
N GLY A 50 10.38 19.02 -11.93
CA GLY A 50 10.88 17.65 -11.84
C GLY A 50 9.83 16.67 -11.27
N ASP A 51 10.15 15.38 -11.36
CA ASP A 51 9.30 14.29 -10.91
C ASP A 51 10.14 13.25 -10.12
N PRO A 52 9.99 13.14 -8.78
CA PRO A 52 10.79 12.23 -7.97
C PRO A 52 10.45 10.75 -8.24
N PHE A 53 9.35 10.47 -8.93
CA PHE A 53 8.91 9.11 -9.25
C PHE A 53 9.34 8.66 -10.65
N ALA A 54 10.03 9.51 -11.41
CA ALA A 54 10.38 9.26 -12.81
C ALA A 54 11.12 7.93 -13.02
N GLY A 55 12.00 7.53 -12.08
CA GLY A 55 12.72 6.27 -12.15
C GLY A 55 11.84 5.02 -12.13
N PHE A 56 10.64 5.11 -11.54
CA PHE A 56 9.68 4.01 -11.43
C PHE A 56 8.42 4.20 -12.27
N ALA A 57 8.33 5.29 -13.05
CA ALA A 57 7.13 5.67 -13.79
C ALA A 57 6.61 4.55 -14.71
N THR A 58 7.50 3.86 -15.43
CA THR A 58 7.14 2.73 -16.30
C THR A 58 6.58 1.56 -15.49
N PHE A 59 7.21 1.25 -14.34
CA PHE A 59 6.77 0.15 -13.48
C PHE A 59 5.37 0.42 -12.91
N PHE A 60 5.13 1.65 -12.43
CA PHE A 60 3.80 2.06 -11.97
C PHE A 60 2.77 2.03 -13.09
N LYS A 61 3.08 2.58 -14.27
CA LYS A 61 2.16 2.60 -15.42
C LYS A 61 1.70 1.21 -15.87
N ASN A 62 2.50 0.17 -15.63
CA ASN A 62 2.19 -1.20 -16.01
C ASN A 62 1.38 -1.98 -14.95
N ALA A 63 0.98 -1.33 -13.85
CA ALA A 63 0.12 -1.92 -12.83
C ALA A 63 -1.35 -1.48 -12.99
N ASP A 64 -2.30 -2.34 -12.60
CA ASP A 64 -3.73 -2.01 -12.61
C ASP A 64 -4.17 -1.13 -11.43
N ILE A 65 -3.44 -1.25 -10.30
CA ILE A 65 -3.64 -0.48 -9.06
C ILE A 65 -2.27 -0.05 -8.53
N ARG A 66 -2.14 1.24 -8.22
CA ARG A 66 -0.88 1.87 -7.80
C ARG A 66 -1.09 2.60 -6.47
N LEU A 67 -0.40 2.17 -5.43
CA LEU A 67 -0.56 2.66 -4.07
C LEU A 67 0.78 3.13 -3.49
N GLY A 68 0.72 4.01 -2.50
CA GLY A 68 1.88 4.37 -1.68
C GLY A 68 1.48 4.79 -0.26
N ASN A 69 2.44 4.78 0.67
CA ASN A 69 2.26 5.39 2.00
C ASN A 69 2.68 6.87 1.95
N LEU A 70 1.72 7.80 2.11
CA LEU A 70 2.02 9.23 2.13
C LEU A 70 2.29 9.68 3.56
N GLU A 71 3.57 9.83 3.90
CA GLU A 71 4.06 10.07 5.26
C GLU A 71 4.40 11.55 5.50
N CYS A 72 3.61 12.43 4.89
CA CYS A 72 3.69 13.86 5.11
C CYS A 72 2.32 14.49 4.89
N VAL A 73 2.08 15.63 5.53
CA VAL A 73 0.85 16.40 5.32
C VAL A 73 0.96 17.19 4.02
N VAL A 74 -0.07 17.18 3.17
CA VAL A 74 -0.13 18.01 1.96
C VAL A 74 -1.05 19.20 2.22
N ALA A 75 -0.49 20.33 2.65
CA ALA A 75 -1.26 21.48 3.14
C ALA A 75 -0.49 22.79 3.04
N THR A 76 -1.20 23.90 3.19
CA THR A 76 -0.62 25.24 3.38
C THR A 76 -0.95 25.84 4.74
N THR A 77 -1.95 25.28 5.42
CA THR A 77 -2.42 25.67 6.75
C THR A 77 -1.71 24.90 7.88
N GLY A 78 -2.11 25.18 9.11
CA GLY A 78 -1.59 24.54 10.32
C GLY A 78 -0.19 25.02 10.74
N SER A 79 0.19 24.61 11.94
CA SER A 79 1.50 24.87 12.54
C SER A 79 2.16 23.55 12.88
N ALA A 80 3.48 23.47 12.70
CA ALA A 80 4.24 22.28 13.04
C ALA A 80 4.02 21.91 14.52
N GLY A 81 3.77 20.63 14.78
CA GLY A 81 3.69 20.06 16.11
C GLY A 81 5.06 20.02 16.79
N ASP A 82 5.06 19.81 18.10
CA ASP A 82 6.28 19.65 18.89
C ASP A 82 6.84 18.24 18.74
N LYS A 83 7.60 18.02 17.65
CA LYS A 83 8.24 16.74 17.28
C LYS A 83 9.62 17.01 16.69
N ASN A 84 10.50 16.01 16.76
CA ASN A 84 11.84 16.09 16.15
C ASN A 84 11.76 16.27 14.62
N TYR A 85 10.77 15.64 13.99
CA TYR A 85 10.53 15.70 12.56
C TYR A 85 9.06 15.99 12.30
N THR A 86 8.83 16.97 11.43
CA THR A 86 7.51 17.32 10.90
C THR A 86 7.62 17.51 9.40
N PHE A 87 6.78 16.82 8.62
CA PHE A 87 6.86 16.82 7.16
C PHE A 87 5.61 17.46 6.53
N ARG A 88 5.81 18.51 5.73
CA ARG A 88 4.72 19.14 4.96
C ARG A 88 5.11 19.40 3.52
N ALA A 89 4.43 18.71 2.63
CA ALA A 89 4.50 18.95 1.20
C ALA A 89 3.53 20.05 0.79
N HIS A 90 3.93 20.86 -0.20
CA HIS A 90 3.03 21.83 -0.81
C HIS A 90 1.99 21.10 -1.68
N PRO A 91 0.73 21.61 -1.81
CA PRO A 91 -0.32 21.04 -2.67
C PRO A 91 0.04 20.80 -4.16
N ARG A 92 1.20 21.30 -4.61
CA ARG A 92 1.73 21.04 -5.96
C ARG A 92 2.17 19.59 -6.14
N ALA A 93 2.33 18.86 -5.04
CA ALA A 93 2.60 17.42 -5.05
C ALA A 93 1.42 16.60 -5.57
N LEU A 94 0.18 17.08 -5.44
CA LEU A 94 -1.02 16.28 -5.75
C LEU A 94 -1.11 15.87 -7.23
N PRO A 95 -0.89 16.76 -8.23
CA PRO A 95 -0.85 16.33 -9.63
C PRO A 95 0.28 15.34 -9.95
N VAL A 96 1.40 15.41 -9.21
CA VAL A 96 2.52 14.48 -9.38
C VAL A 96 2.17 13.11 -8.79
N LEU A 97 1.59 13.07 -7.60
CA LEU A 97 1.05 11.85 -6.99
C LEU A 97 0.00 11.19 -7.88
N GLN A 98 -0.98 11.96 -8.35
CA GLN A 98 -2.10 11.47 -9.18
C GLN A 98 -1.62 10.87 -10.53
N ARG A 99 -0.47 11.32 -11.05
CA ARG A 99 0.13 10.73 -12.25
C ARG A 99 0.58 9.28 -12.01
N HIS A 100 1.07 8.97 -10.81
CA HIS A 100 1.75 7.70 -10.51
C HIS A 100 0.95 6.76 -9.62
N PHE A 101 0.01 7.28 -8.83
CA PHE A 101 -0.77 6.54 -7.85
C PHE A 101 -2.27 6.74 -8.05
N ASP A 102 -3.03 5.70 -7.74
CA ASP A 102 -4.50 5.72 -7.72
C ASP A 102 -5.01 6.10 -6.32
N ALA A 103 -4.31 5.66 -5.26
CA ALA A 103 -4.64 6.03 -3.89
C ALA A 103 -3.44 6.03 -2.95
N MET A 104 -3.54 6.76 -1.84
CA MET A 104 -2.52 6.82 -0.80
C MET A 104 -3.03 6.29 0.56
N ALA A 105 -2.20 5.52 1.25
CA ALA A 105 -2.39 5.23 2.67
C ALA A 105 -1.99 6.46 3.49
N LEU A 106 -2.85 6.87 4.41
CA LEU A 106 -2.66 8.08 5.23
C LEU A 106 -2.47 7.78 6.72
N ALA A 107 -2.62 6.53 7.17
CA ALA A 107 -2.50 6.18 8.57
C ALA A 107 -1.02 6.00 8.95
N ASN A 108 -0.38 7.05 9.43
CA ASN A 108 1.00 7.01 9.92
C ASN A 108 1.22 8.04 11.04
N ASN A 109 2.42 8.04 11.60
CA ASN A 109 2.83 8.94 12.68
C ASN A 109 3.00 10.41 12.22
N HIS A 110 3.07 10.68 10.92
CA HIS A 110 3.27 12.01 10.34
C HIS A 110 1.99 12.66 9.79
N SER A 111 0.85 11.95 9.76
CA SER A 111 -0.46 12.48 9.38
C SER A 111 -0.87 13.72 10.19
N GLY A 112 -0.37 13.81 11.43
CA GLY A 112 -0.71 14.84 12.40
C GLY A 112 0.26 15.99 12.54
N ASP A 113 1.33 16.02 11.74
CA ASP A 113 2.46 16.92 11.96
C ASP A 113 2.11 18.41 11.98
N TYR A 114 1.02 18.80 11.30
CA TYR A 114 0.55 20.19 11.24
C TYR A 114 -0.86 20.39 11.81
N GLY A 115 -1.35 19.41 12.57
CA GLY A 115 -2.64 19.46 13.26
C GLY A 115 -3.86 19.16 12.37
N ARG A 116 -5.04 19.13 13.01
CA ARG A 116 -6.30 18.69 12.37
C ARG A 116 -6.77 19.60 11.24
N GLU A 117 -6.47 20.90 11.30
CA GLU A 117 -6.79 21.86 10.24
C GLU A 117 -6.05 21.50 8.94
N ALA A 118 -4.72 21.33 9.03
CA ALA A 118 -3.89 20.97 7.88
C ALA A 118 -4.25 19.58 7.32
N PHE A 119 -4.55 18.62 8.19
CA PHE A 119 -5.00 17.30 7.75
C PHE A 119 -6.37 17.38 7.05
N ALA A 120 -7.32 18.17 7.57
CA ALA A 120 -8.61 18.39 6.91
C ALA A 120 -8.47 19.08 5.54
N GLU A 121 -7.58 20.07 5.44
CA GLU A 121 -7.21 20.71 4.17
C GLU A 121 -6.67 19.65 3.19
N MET A 122 -5.73 18.83 3.63
CA MET A 122 -5.16 17.74 2.84
C MET A 122 -6.24 16.79 2.30
N LEU A 123 -7.15 16.28 3.15
CA LEU A 123 -8.25 15.41 2.72
C LEU A 123 -9.13 16.09 1.66
N GLY A 124 -9.44 17.38 1.85
CA GLY A 124 -10.20 18.19 0.90
C GLY A 124 -9.47 18.36 -0.44
N LEU A 125 -8.18 18.66 -0.40
CA LEU A 125 -7.34 18.83 -1.59
C LEU A 125 -7.18 17.51 -2.38
N MET A 126 -6.98 16.38 -1.69
CA MET A 126 -6.91 15.06 -2.32
C MET A 126 -8.22 14.71 -3.04
N ARG A 127 -9.36 14.98 -2.40
CA ARG A 127 -10.69 14.82 -3.02
C ARG A 127 -10.85 15.70 -4.27
N GLN A 128 -10.43 16.97 -4.22
CA GLN A 128 -10.47 17.87 -5.36
C GLN A 128 -9.55 17.42 -6.50
N ALA A 129 -8.36 16.89 -6.16
CA ALA A 129 -7.41 16.34 -7.10
C ALA A 129 -7.83 14.96 -7.68
N LYS A 130 -8.90 14.35 -7.15
CA LYS A 130 -9.35 12.99 -7.48
C LYS A 130 -8.24 11.95 -7.24
N LEU A 131 -7.50 12.13 -6.14
CA LEU A 131 -6.57 11.15 -5.62
C LEU A 131 -7.22 10.47 -4.42
N ASP A 132 -7.53 9.19 -4.55
CA ASP A 132 -8.20 8.45 -3.49
C ASP A 132 -7.25 8.25 -2.29
N TYR A 133 -7.83 7.92 -1.14
CA TYR A 133 -7.05 7.66 0.08
C TYR A 133 -7.78 6.71 1.03
N PHE A 134 -7.04 6.18 2.00
CA PHE A 134 -7.57 5.33 3.06
C PHE A 134 -6.72 5.42 4.33
N GLY A 135 -7.27 4.98 5.47
CA GLY A 135 -6.60 5.07 6.78
C GLY A 135 -6.61 6.46 7.41
N GLY A 136 -7.41 7.39 6.86
CA GLY A 136 -7.61 8.72 7.41
C GLY A 136 -8.95 9.28 6.96
N GLY A 137 -9.54 10.15 7.75
CA GLY A 137 -10.88 10.67 7.48
C GLY A 137 -11.19 11.93 8.28
N HIS A 138 -12.32 12.58 7.97
CA HIS A 138 -12.82 13.71 8.77
C HIS A 138 -13.45 13.26 10.09
N THR A 139 -13.72 11.97 10.23
CA THR A 139 -14.28 11.32 11.42
C THR A 139 -13.65 9.94 11.60
N LEU A 140 -13.81 9.36 12.80
CA LEU A 140 -13.40 7.99 13.12
C LEU A 140 -14.01 6.97 12.15
N GLN A 141 -15.30 7.13 11.82
CA GLN A 141 -15.97 6.23 10.89
C GLN A 141 -15.37 6.29 9.48
N GLU A 142 -15.07 7.50 8.98
CA GLU A 142 -14.43 7.66 7.68
C GLU A 142 -13.02 7.07 7.66
N ALA A 143 -12.23 7.30 8.72
CA ALA A 143 -10.86 6.80 8.80
C ALA A 143 -10.78 5.26 8.74
N HIS A 144 -11.73 4.58 9.39
CA HIS A 144 -11.82 3.11 9.42
C HIS A 144 -12.58 2.49 8.24
N THR A 145 -13.23 3.30 7.39
CA THR A 145 -13.93 2.79 6.21
C THR A 145 -12.93 2.36 5.13
N PRO A 146 -13.00 1.14 4.58
CA PRO A 146 -12.09 0.70 3.53
C PRO A 146 -12.31 1.47 2.22
N LEU A 147 -11.21 1.77 1.52
CA LEU A 147 -11.28 2.11 0.10
C LEU A 147 -11.53 0.84 -0.71
N ILE A 148 -12.57 0.85 -1.54
CA ILE A 148 -12.90 -0.27 -2.44
C ILE A 148 -12.49 0.09 -3.86
N LEU A 149 -11.51 -0.65 -4.40
CA LEU A 149 -11.10 -0.54 -5.80
C LEU A 149 -11.56 -1.77 -6.57
N GLU A 150 -12.24 -1.56 -7.70
CA GLU A 150 -12.64 -2.64 -8.60
C GLU A 150 -11.77 -2.65 -9.86
N ARG A 151 -11.12 -3.79 -10.13
CA ARG A 151 -10.33 -3.99 -11.34
C ARG A 151 -10.52 -5.41 -11.85
N LYS A 152 -10.74 -5.55 -13.17
CA LYS A 152 -10.92 -6.85 -13.84
C LYS A 152 -11.95 -7.75 -13.14
N GLY A 153 -13.02 -7.14 -12.60
CA GLY A 153 -14.11 -7.82 -11.89
C GLY A 153 -13.79 -8.26 -10.46
N LEU A 154 -12.66 -7.82 -9.88
CA LEU A 154 -12.27 -8.11 -8.51
C LEU A 154 -12.40 -6.84 -7.65
N ARG A 155 -13.17 -6.93 -6.56
CA ARG A 155 -13.35 -5.86 -5.55
C ARG A 155 -12.32 -6.01 -4.45
N ILE A 156 -11.39 -5.07 -4.36
CA ILE A 156 -10.26 -5.11 -3.41
C ILE A 156 -10.49 -4.01 -2.36
N ALA A 157 -10.58 -4.40 -1.10
CA ALA A 157 -10.64 -3.49 0.03
C ALA A 157 -9.26 -3.19 0.58
N LEU A 158 -8.96 -1.90 0.73
CA LEU A 158 -7.74 -1.36 1.31
C LEU A 158 -8.09 -0.71 2.65
N LEU A 159 -7.41 -1.13 3.71
CA LEU A 159 -7.51 -0.58 5.06
C LEU A 159 -6.13 -0.07 5.46
N GLY A 160 -6.06 1.00 6.26
CA GLY A 160 -4.79 1.60 6.68
C GLY A 160 -4.84 1.88 8.18
N TYR A 161 -3.78 1.56 8.92
CA TYR A 161 -3.72 1.83 10.36
C TYR A 161 -2.35 2.30 10.84
N ASN A 162 -2.37 3.20 11.82
CA ASN A 162 -1.19 3.64 12.57
C ASN A 162 -1.12 2.92 13.93
N GLU A 163 0.04 2.35 14.25
CA GLU A 163 0.35 1.72 15.54
C GLU A 163 1.60 2.33 16.21
N PHE A 164 2.17 3.41 15.65
CA PHE A 164 3.39 4.00 16.16
C PHE A 164 3.16 4.77 17.46
N MET A 165 3.73 4.27 18.56
CA MET A 165 3.59 4.85 19.89
C MET A 165 4.52 6.05 20.12
N PRO A 166 4.10 7.07 20.90
CA PRO A 166 2.85 7.15 21.65
C PRO A 166 1.62 7.44 20.78
N ARG A 167 0.45 6.94 21.21
CA ARG A 167 -0.84 7.17 20.53
C ARG A 167 -1.11 8.65 20.33
N SER A 168 -1.21 9.05 19.07
CA SER A 168 -1.40 10.43 18.68
C SER A 168 -2.17 10.54 17.36
N PHE A 169 -2.89 11.65 17.23
CA PHE A 169 -3.57 12.08 16.00
C PHE A 169 -4.63 11.13 15.42
N GLU A 170 -5.24 10.32 16.26
CA GLU A 170 -6.39 9.51 15.88
C GLU A 170 -7.60 10.38 15.51
N ALA A 171 -8.37 9.92 14.52
CA ALA A 171 -9.67 10.49 14.20
C ALA A 171 -10.65 10.32 15.36
N ASP A 172 -11.39 11.38 15.71
CA ASP A 172 -12.44 11.29 16.72
C ASP A 172 -13.81 11.15 16.03
N PHE A 173 -14.88 10.93 16.79
CA PHE A 173 -16.26 10.85 16.29
C PHE A 173 -16.60 12.00 15.33
N ASP A 174 -16.13 13.22 15.61
CA ASP A 174 -16.36 14.44 14.82
C ASP A 174 -15.08 15.24 14.52
N ALA A 175 -13.91 14.60 14.56
CA ALA A 175 -12.63 15.28 14.32
C ALA A 175 -11.70 14.53 13.34
N PRO A 176 -11.05 15.22 12.38
CA PRO A 176 -10.19 14.59 11.38
C PRO A 176 -8.93 13.97 11.96
N GLY A 177 -8.55 12.78 11.52
CA GLY A 177 -7.32 12.10 11.94
C GLY A 177 -7.08 10.77 11.23
N SER A 178 -6.07 10.03 11.69
CA SER A 178 -5.76 8.70 11.17
C SER A 178 -6.57 7.60 11.86
N ALA A 179 -6.74 6.46 11.18
CA ALA A 179 -7.27 5.26 11.80
C ALA A 179 -6.19 4.65 12.71
N TRP A 180 -6.47 4.65 14.01
CA TRP A 180 -5.56 4.05 14.98
C TRP A 180 -5.75 2.53 15.03
N SER A 181 -4.64 1.80 15.20
CA SER A 181 -4.68 0.36 15.33
C SER A 181 -5.10 -0.06 16.74
N GLU A 182 -6.37 -0.44 16.87
CA GLU A 182 -6.87 -1.24 17.99
C GLU A 182 -7.23 -2.64 17.48
N ASP A 183 -6.68 -3.69 18.10
CA ASP A 183 -6.77 -5.07 17.61
C ASP A 183 -8.20 -5.50 17.27
N GLU A 184 -9.13 -5.25 18.19
CA GLU A 184 -10.53 -5.62 18.04
C GLU A 184 -11.21 -4.84 16.90
N GLN A 185 -10.87 -3.56 16.75
CA GLN A 185 -11.42 -2.71 15.69
C GLN A 185 -10.87 -3.12 14.32
N VAL A 186 -9.56 -3.34 14.21
CA VAL A 186 -8.91 -3.84 12.98
C VAL A 186 -9.54 -5.16 12.52
N VAL A 187 -9.76 -6.10 13.46
CA VAL A 187 -10.41 -7.39 13.16
C VAL A 187 -11.86 -7.17 12.71
N ALA A 188 -12.60 -6.26 13.35
CA ALA A 188 -13.97 -5.92 12.96
C ALA A 188 -14.03 -5.32 11.55
N ASP A 189 -13.13 -4.39 11.23
CA ASP A 189 -13.08 -3.70 9.93
C ASP A 189 -12.72 -4.66 8.80
N ILE A 190 -11.78 -5.58 9.01
CA ILE A 190 -11.45 -6.62 8.03
C ILE A 190 -12.67 -7.52 7.75
N ARG A 191 -13.41 -7.91 8.79
CA ARG A 191 -14.64 -8.69 8.65
C ARG A 191 -15.73 -7.90 7.95
N ALA A 192 -15.87 -6.61 8.25
CA ALA A 192 -16.83 -5.71 7.62
C ALA A 192 -16.52 -5.48 6.14
N ALA A 193 -15.24 -5.36 5.77
CA ALA A 193 -14.82 -5.27 4.37
C ALA A 193 -15.35 -6.45 3.53
N ARG A 194 -15.32 -7.66 4.09
CA ARG A 194 -15.95 -8.85 3.50
C ARG A 194 -17.48 -8.80 3.55
N SER A 195 -18.06 -8.67 4.74
CA SER A 195 -19.49 -8.91 4.96
C SER A 195 -20.39 -7.74 4.54
N VAL A 196 -19.94 -6.51 4.71
CA VAL A 196 -20.68 -5.27 4.42
C VAL A 196 -20.28 -4.72 3.06
N HIS A 197 -18.99 -4.50 2.83
CA HIS A 197 -18.50 -3.88 1.59
C HIS A 197 -18.36 -4.85 0.41
N LYS A 198 -18.60 -6.15 0.65
CA LYS A 198 -18.58 -7.22 -0.36
C LYS A 198 -17.26 -7.27 -1.12
N ALA A 199 -16.15 -7.14 -0.39
CA ALA A 199 -14.82 -7.26 -0.98
C ALA A 199 -14.47 -8.72 -1.28
N ASP A 200 -13.90 -8.95 -2.46
CA ASP A 200 -13.34 -10.23 -2.88
C ASP A 200 -11.95 -10.46 -2.29
N LEU A 201 -11.21 -9.37 -2.03
CA LEU A 201 -9.91 -9.38 -1.35
C LEU A 201 -9.83 -8.26 -0.33
N VAL A 202 -9.16 -8.50 0.79
CA VAL A 202 -8.91 -7.48 1.83
C VAL A 202 -7.40 -7.37 2.09
N ILE A 203 -6.85 -6.16 2.00
CA ILE A 203 -5.42 -5.89 2.19
C ILE A 203 -5.27 -4.72 3.19
N PRO A 204 -4.96 -5.01 4.46
CA PRO A 204 -4.54 -4.01 5.43
C PRO A 204 -3.11 -3.52 5.16
N VAL A 205 -2.90 -2.22 5.32
CA VAL A 205 -1.62 -1.52 5.29
C VAL A 205 -1.33 -0.98 6.68
N MET A 206 -0.17 -1.32 7.23
CA MET A 206 0.20 -1.05 8.62
C MET A 206 1.41 -0.14 8.71
N HIS A 207 1.31 0.88 9.54
CA HIS A 207 2.42 1.74 9.93
C HIS A 207 2.78 1.42 11.39
N TRP A 208 3.83 0.61 11.60
CA TRP A 208 4.05 -0.11 12.87
C TRP A 208 5.51 -0.53 13.12
N GLY A 209 5.79 -1.11 14.28
CA GLY A 209 7.11 -1.62 14.61
C GLY A 209 8.04 -0.52 15.13
N TRP A 210 9.34 -0.82 15.16
CA TRP A 210 10.36 0.10 15.65
C TRP A 210 11.29 0.49 14.51
N GLU A 211 11.67 1.77 14.47
CA GLU A 211 12.63 2.31 13.52
C GLU A 211 13.94 1.53 13.55
N ASN A 212 14.51 1.31 12.36
CA ASN A 212 15.79 0.62 12.12
C ASN A 212 15.85 -0.88 12.44
N GLU A 213 14.77 -1.49 12.95
CA GLU A 213 14.72 -2.93 13.15
C GLU A 213 14.45 -3.65 11.82
N SER A 214 15.41 -4.42 11.33
CA SER A 214 15.31 -5.15 10.05
C SER A 214 14.53 -6.48 10.15
N VAL A 215 14.06 -6.83 11.35
CA VAL A 215 13.26 -8.04 11.60
C VAL A 215 12.01 -7.65 12.36
N ALA A 216 10.87 -8.17 11.90
CA ALA A 216 9.60 -7.86 12.53
C ALA A 216 9.52 -8.43 13.95
N ASN A 217 9.05 -7.59 14.87
CA ASN A 217 8.94 -7.92 16.28
C ASN A 217 7.72 -8.83 16.57
N VAL A 218 7.63 -9.34 17.80
CA VAL A 218 6.56 -10.27 18.20
C VAL A 218 5.16 -9.66 18.05
N ARG A 219 5.00 -8.36 18.36
CA ARG A 219 3.72 -7.64 18.27
C ARG A 219 3.22 -7.54 16.84
N GLN A 220 4.08 -7.12 15.90
CA GLN A 220 3.77 -7.07 14.46
C GLN A 220 3.29 -8.44 13.96
N ARG A 221 4.00 -9.52 14.32
CA ARG A 221 3.64 -10.89 13.91
C ARG A 221 2.30 -11.35 14.47
N GLN A 222 2.05 -11.09 15.75
CA GLN A 222 0.79 -11.47 16.39
C GLN A 222 -0.40 -10.76 15.72
N LEU A 223 -0.29 -9.46 15.50
CA LEU A 223 -1.34 -8.66 14.87
C LEU A 223 -1.54 -9.06 13.39
N ALA A 224 -0.47 -9.21 12.61
CA ALA A 224 -0.56 -9.62 11.21
C ALA A 224 -1.27 -10.97 11.03
N ARG A 225 -0.95 -11.95 11.89
CA ARG A 225 -1.63 -13.26 11.90
C ARG A 225 -3.11 -13.13 12.29
N ARG A 226 -3.44 -12.28 13.27
CA ARG A 226 -4.83 -11.95 13.63
C ARG A 226 -5.60 -11.35 12.44
N MET A 227 -4.99 -10.47 11.66
CA MET A 227 -5.59 -9.89 10.45
C MET A 227 -5.89 -10.96 9.39
N VAL A 228 -4.93 -11.86 9.13
CA VAL A 228 -5.14 -12.99 8.21
C VAL A 228 -6.26 -13.91 8.71
N ASP A 229 -6.28 -14.22 10.01
CA ASP A 229 -7.35 -15.02 10.62
C ASP A 229 -8.73 -14.33 10.55
N ALA A 230 -8.76 -13.00 10.51
CA ALA A 230 -9.99 -12.22 10.34
C ALA A 230 -10.48 -12.18 8.88
N GLY A 231 -9.63 -12.53 7.90
CA GLY A 231 -9.99 -12.60 6.48
C GLY A 231 -9.14 -11.74 5.55
N ALA A 232 -8.01 -11.19 6.02
CA ALA A 232 -7.06 -10.51 5.14
C ALA A 232 -6.37 -11.50 4.19
N ASP A 233 -6.19 -11.07 2.93
CA ASP A 233 -5.54 -11.85 1.87
C ASP A 233 -4.06 -11.56 1.71
N ALA A 234 -3.62 -10.42 2.23
CA ALA A 234 -2.24 -10.03 2.41
C ALA A 234 -2.18 -8.97 3.51
N VAL A 235 -1.01 -8.76 4.11
CA VAL A 235 -0.74 -7.61 4.98
C VAL A 235 0.53 -6.93 4.49
N ILE A 236 0.50 -5.61 4.36
CA ILE A 236 1.64 -4.79 3.93
C ILE A 236 2.00 -3.84 5.07
N GLY A 237 3.26 -3.80 5.47
CA GLY A 237 3.76 -2.89 6.49
C GLY A 237 4.76 -1.86 5.96
N GLY A 238 4.90 -0.78 6.72
CA GLY A 238 5.93 0.27 6.63
C GLY A 238 6.18 0.85 8.03
N HIS A 239 6.86 2.01 8.13
CA HIS A 239 7.34 2.69 9.36
C HIS A 239 8.79 2.42 9.81
N PRO A 240 9.32 1.19 9.90
CA PRO A 240 10.69 0.99 10.40
C PRO A 240 11.79 1.70 9.60
N HIS A 241 11.43 2.33 8.48
CA HIS A 241 12.27 2.99 7.48
C HIS A 241 13.26 2.07 6.78
N VAL A 242 13.36 0.81 7.21
CA VAL A 242 14.12 -0.27 6.58
C VAL A 242 13.18 -1.36 6.10
N THR A 243 13.63 -2.15 5.14
CA THR A 243 12.92 -3.37 4.74
C THR A 243 12.98 -4.41 5.87
N GLN A 244 11.88 -5.12 6.09
CA GLN A 244 11.80 -6.22 7.05
C GLN A 244 11.52 -7.55 6.36
N ASP A 245 11.64 -8.64 7.11
CA ASP A 245 11.34 -9.98 6.62
C ASP A 245 9.87 -10.15 6.18
N MET A 246 9.60 -11.27 5.51
CA MET A 246 8.27 -11.64 5.04
C MET A 246 7.88 -13.00 5.60
N GLU A 247 6.60 -13.17 5.88
CA GLU A 247 6.03 -14.40 6.38
C GLU A 247 4.91 -14.89 5.46
N HIS A 248 4.74 -16.22 5.36
CA HIS A 248 3.53 -16.81 4.82
C HIS A 248 2.75 -17.46 5.95
N TYR A 249 1.58 -16.92 6.25
CA TYR A 249 0.69 -17.45 7.27
C TYR A 249 -0.62 -17.91 6.62
N ARG A 250 -0.95 -19.21 6.77
CA ARG A 250 -2.14 -19.82 6.16
C ARG A 250 -2.28 -19.56 4.65
N GLY A 251 -1.14 -19.54 3.95
CA GLY A 251 -1.07 -19.32 2.50
C GLY A 251 -1.27 -17.86 2.08
N LYS A 252 -1.31 -16.90 3.02
CA LYS A 252 -1.38 -15.46 2.75
C LYS A 252 -0.03 -14.80 3.07
N PRO A 253 0.51 -13.93 2.20
CA PRO A 253 1.75 -13.24 2.45
C PRO A 253 1.57 -12.08 3.44
N ILE A 254 2.55 -11.92 4.32
CA ILE A 254 2.70 -10.80 5.23
C ILE A 254 4.05 -10.17 4.93
N VAL A 255 4.06 -8.92 4.52
CA VAL A 255 5.27 -8.10 4.32
C VAL A 255 5.35 -7.12 5.49
N TYR A 256 6.32 -7.29 6.39
CA TYR A 256 6.33 -6.50 7.63
C TYR A 256 6.81 -5.06 7.45
N SER A 257 7.70 -4.82 6.49
CA SER A 257 8.08 -3.47 6.06
C SER A 257 8.63 -3.49 4.64
N VAL A 258 8.15 -2.59 3.79
CA VAL A 258 8.74 -2.30 2.47
C VAL A 258 9.82 -1.21 2.52
N GLY A 259 10.02 -0.55 3.67
CA GLY A 259 10.98 0.54 3.84
C GLY A 259 10.58 1.84 3.14
N ASN A 260 11.52 2.79 3.08
CA ASN A 260 11.30 4.09 2.44
C ASN A 260 11.17 3.97 0.92
N PHE A 261 10.49 4.94 0.30
CA PHE A 261 10.52 5.13 -1.16
C PHE A 261 11.00 6.52 -1.57
N VAL A 262 10.44 7.59 -1.00
CA VAL A 262 10.97 8.96 -1.14
C VAL A 262 11.19 9.49 0.26
N MET A 263 12.45 9.65 0.66
CA MET A 263 12.81 10.07 2.03
C MET A 263 14.20 10.67 2.04
N LYS A 264 14.31 11.95 2.42
CA LYS A 264 15.61 12.61 2.53
C LYS A 264 16.26 12.30 3.88
N GLU A 265 15.47 12.36 4.95
CA GLU A 265 15.88 12.16 6.33
C GLU A 265 16.24 10.69 6.57
N THR A 266 17.49 10.34 6.26
CA THR A 266 18.01 8.98 6.45
C THR A 266 19.29 8.97 7.28
N ASP A 267 19.29 8.19 8.35
CA ASP A 267 20.40 8.06 9.30
C ASP A 267 21.44 7.02 8.86
N ASN A 268 21.04 6.05 8.03
CA ASN A 268 21.91 4.94 7.65
C ASN A 268 21.60 4.38 6.25
N ALA A 269 22.48 3.50 5.77
CA ALA A 269 22.37 2.95 4.42
C ALA A 269 21.16 2.01 4.23
N ASN A 270 20.66 1.37 5.29
CA ASN A 270 19.50 0.49 5.18
C ASN A 270 18.22 1.29 4.94
N GLN A 271 18.11 2.49 5.52
CA GLN A 271 17.00 3.40 5.27
C GLN A 271 16.95 3.96 3.85
N ARG A 272 18.05 3.84 3.10
CA ARG A 272 18.16 4.21 1.69
C ARG A 272 17.91 3.04 0.73
N VAL A 273 17.33 1.95 1.24
CA VAL A 273 16.92 0.79 0.47
C VAL A 273 15.47 0.46 0.77
N GLY A 274 14.63 0.62 -0.24
CA GLY A 274 13.23 0.24 -0.18
C GLY A 274 12.86 -0.86 -1.17
N TRP A 275 11.65 -1.36 -1.02
CA TRP A 275 10.99 -2.22 -2.00
C TRP A 275 9.73 -1.55 -2.54
N VAL A 276 9.59 -1.51 -3.86
CA VAL A 276 8.27 -1.36 -4.47
C VAL A 276 7.70 -2.76 -4.66
N LEU A 277 6.71 -3.11 -3.84
CA LEU A 277 6.05 -4.41 -3.86
C LEU A 277 5.07 -4.49 -5.02
N ARG A 278 5.06 -5.61 -5.76
CA ARG A 278 4.02 -5.96 -6.73
C ARG A 278 3.34 -7.25 -6.31
N LEU A 279 2.03 -7.20 -6.16
CA LEU A 279 1.15 -8.35 -5.99
C LEU A 279 0.46 -8.68 -7.32
N ARG A 280 0.36 -9.96 -7.64
CA ARG A 280 -0.55 -10.50 -8.66
C ARG A 280 -1.71 -11.18 -7.94
N LEU A 281 -2.92 -10.70 -8.20
CA LEU A 281 -4.12 -11.05 -7.45
C LEU A 281 -5.12 -11.77 -8.35
N ASP A 282 -5.74 -12.83 -7.82
CA ASP A 282 -6.88 -13.51 -8.42
C ASP A 282 -8.00 -13.69 -7.37
N ALA A 283 -9.13 -14.27 -7.77
CA ALA A 283 -10.26 -14.50 -6.87
C ALA A 283 -9.94 -15.42 -5.67
N ALA A 284 -8.81 -16.13 -5.68
CA ALA A 284 -8.37 -16.98 -4.56
C ALA A 284 -7.37 -16.26 -3.62
N GLY A 285 -6.95 -15.02 -3.92
CA GLY A 285 -6.00 -14.26 -3.13
C GLY A 285 -4.77 -13.83 -3.90
N VAL A 286 -3.65 -13.69 -3.20
CA VAL A 286 -2.36 -13.46 -3.83
C VAL A 286 -1.94 -14.71 -4.60
N GLN A 287 -1.71 -14.56 -5.89
CA GLN A 287 -1.15 -15.58 -6.76
C GLN A 287 0.38 -15.55 -6.73
N ALA A 288 0.96 -14.36 -6.71
CA ALA A 288 2.40 -14.16 -6.64
C ALA A 288 2.73 -12.76 -6.12
N PHE A 289 3.94 -12.58 -5.61
CA PHE A 289 4.52 -11.26 -5.43
C PHE A 289 5.98 -11.21 -5.86
N ASP A 290 6.42 -10.02 -6.24
CA ASP A 290 7.83 -9.70 -6.44
C ASP A 290 8.10 -8.26 -6.00
N THR A 291 9.36 -7.94 -5.71
CA THR A 291 9.78 -6.61 -5.28
C THR A 291 10.75 -6.00 -6.28
N ARG A 292 10.67 -4.69 -6.48
CA ARG A 292 11.71 -3.89 -7.14
C ARG A 292 12.49 -3.15 -6.07
N VAL A 293 13.81 -3.27 -6.07
CA VAL A 293 14.66 -2.54 -5.12
C VAL A 293 14.75 -1.09 -5.54
N ALA A 294 14.46 -0.18 -4.61
CA ALA A 294 14.67 1.25 -4.74
C ALA A 294 15.91 1.65 -3.95
N ARG A 295 16.89 2.25 -4.63
CA ARG A 295 18.04 2.91 -3.99
C ARG A 295 17.73 4.39 -3.91
N ILE A 296 17.71 4.90 -2.69
CA ILE A 296 17.38 6.29 -2.40
C ILE A 296 18.70 7.05 -2.24
N ASP A 297 18.87 8.13 -3.00
CA ASP A 297 20.05 9.00 -2.87
C ASP A 297 19.94 9.92 -1.64
N LEU A 298 20.96 10.77 -1.43
CA LEU A 298 20.97 11.71 -0.31
C LEU A 298 20.00 12.89 -0.48
N GLN A 299 19.39 13.03 -1.66
CA GLN A 299 18.31 13.98 -1.92
C GLN A 299 16.93 13.33 -1.70
N GLY A 300 16.91 12.06 -1.29
CA GLY A 300 15.68 11.31 -1.05
C GLY A 300 15.02 10.77 -2.31
N ILE A 301 15.70 10.79 -3.45
CA ILE A 301 15.12 10.39 -4.74
C ILE A 301 15.40 8.92 -5.04
N PRO A 302 14.37 8.09 -5.30
CA PRO A 302 14.56 6.67 -5.60
C PRO A 302 14.98 6.40 -7.04
N THR A 303 15.89 5.45 -7.21
CA THR A 303 16.25 4.84 -8.49
C THR A 303 16.10 3.32 -8.44
N PRO A 304 15.63 2.65 -9.50
CA PRO A 304 15.58 1.19 -9.55
C PRO A 304 16.98 0.58 -9.50
N ASP A 305 17.15 -0.48 -8.70
CA ASP A 305 18.34 -1.31 -8.68
C ASP A 305 17.99 -2.75 -9.11
N PRO A 306 17.99 -3.04 -10.42
CA PRO A 306 17.68 -4.38 -10.94
C PRO A 306 18.77 -5.41 -10.64
N SER A 307 19.93 -4.96 -10.13
CA SER A 307 21.08 -5.81 -9.83
C SER A 307 21.01 -6.43 -8.44
N THR A 308 20.26 -5.84 -7.52
CA THR A 308 20.07 -6.40 -6.18
C THR A 308 18.94 -7.44 -6.22
N ALA A 309 19.23 -8.65 -5.74
CA ALA A 309 18.21 -9.67 -5.57
C ALA A 309 17.30 -9.29 -4.38
N SER A 310 16.00 -9.55 -4.53
CA SER A 310 15.00 -9.16 -3.53
C SER A 310 13.89 -10.20 -3.41
N PRO A 311 13.09 -10.15 -2.32
CA PRO A 311 12.05 -11.14 -2.08
C PRO A 311 11.03 -11.27 -3.22
N CYS A 312 10.71 -12.51 -3.55
CA CYS A 312 9.66 -12.89 -4.47
C CYS A 312 9.06 -14.24 -4.04
N TRP A 313 7.85 -14.50 -4.50
CA TRP A 313 7.14 -15.74 -4.23
C TRP A 313 6.00 -15.94 -5.24
N GLN A 314 5.61 -17.18 -5.47
CA GLN A 314 4.38 -17.54 -6.17
C GLN A 314 3.69 -18.71 -5.49
N ARG A 315 2.36 -18.79 -5.63
CA ARG A 315 1.54 -19.87 -5.09
C ARG A 315 2.09 -21.23 -5.51
N GLY A 316 2.43 -22.04 -4.51
CA GLY A 316 3.06 -23.35 -4.69
C GLY A 316 4.55 -23.38 -4.32
N ASP A 317 5.21 -22.23 -4.22
CA ASP A 317 6.56 -22.14 -3.65
C ASP A 317 6.51 -22.44 -2.14
N ALA A 318 7.48 -23.24 -1.66
CA ALA A 318 7.56 -23.64 -0.25
C ALA A 318 7.99 -22.51 0.70
N ALA A 319 8.73 -21.51 0.18
CA ALA A 319 9.23 -20.37 0.93
C ALA A 319 9.47 -19.17 0.02
N VAL A 320 9.64 -17.98 0.61
CA VAL A 320 10.11 -16.79 -0.09
C VAL A 320 11.53 -17.01 -0.58
N ARG A 321 11.82 -16.59 -1.81
CA ARG A 321 13.15 -16.67 -2.43
C ARG A 321 13.64 -15.29 -2.83
N GLN A 322 14.92 -15.19 -3.16
CA GLN A 322 15.54 -13.96 -3.67
C GLN A 322 15.55 -14.02 -5.20
N CYS A 323 14.80 -13.14 -5.86
CA CYS A 323 14.76 -13.01 -7.31
C CYS A 323 15.51 -11.77 -7.77
N ARG A 324 16.12 -11.85 -8.96
CA ARG A 324 16.51 -10.67 -9.73
C ARG A 324 15.35 -10.33 -10.65
N ASN A 325 14.73 -9.18 -10.43
CA ASN A 325 13.55 -8.80 -11.18
C ASN A 325 13.85 -7.59 -12.08
N PRO A 326 14.49 -7.79 -13.25
CA PRO A 326 14.60 -6.73 -14.25
C PRO A 326 13.19 -6.33 -14.69
N ASP A 327 13.01 -5.04 -15.00
CA ASP A 327 11.72 -4.37 -15.17
C ASP A 327 10.62 -5.20 -15.85
#